data_AF-A0A968A2Z1-F1
#
_entry.id   AF-A0A968A2Z1-F1
#
_cell.length_a   1.000
_cell.length_b   1.000
_cell.length_c   1.000
_cell.angle_alpha   90.00
_cell.angle_beta   90.00
_cell.angle_gamma   90.00
#
_symmetry.space_group_name_H-M   'P 1'
#
loop_
_entity.id
_entity.type
_entity.pdbx_description
1 polymer ?
#
loop_
_entity_poly.entity_id
_entity_poly.type
_entity_poly.pdbx_seq_one_letter_code
_entity_poly.pdbx_strand_id
1 'polypeptide(L)'
;GLEYVRMDGEATGFSGGLYPGGSNEPPQKHLNTGLDLAQHIIPLDRDGNPDPQNGQIGLLSLGMSNTAIEFGAFTQLAMEDPQVNSQILFINGALSGATSDRWLNPDSEAWSRLANTVGPSGLQVQVAWVKLTQVQGGDFPQKAQSLQADLVTIVQHLK
;
A
#
# COMPACT_ATOMS: atom_id res chain seq x y z
N GLY A 1 13.59 2.04 21.23
CA GLY A 1 12.96 3.34 21.55
C GLY A 1 12.48 3.36 22.99
N LEU A 2 12.01 4.51 23.48
CA LEU A 2 11.20 4.55 24.71
C LEU A 2 9.89 3.80 24.48
N GLU A 3 9.35 3.19 25.54
CA GLU A 3 8.01 2.61 25.50
C GLU A 3 6.97 3.69 25.16
N TYR A 4 6.02 3.35 24.30
CA TYR A 4 4.84 4.16 24.08
C TYR A 4 3.90 4.02 25.28
N VAL A 5 3.68 5.13 25.97
CA VAL A 5 2.72 5.23 27.08
C VAL A 5 1.49 5.95 26.54
N ARG A 6 0.30 5.41 26.82
CA ARG A 6 -0.97 6.05 26.45
C ARG A 6 -1.13 7.38 27.17
N MET A 7 -2.03 8.23 26.65
CA MET A 7 -2.32 9.53 27.26
C MET A 7 -2.91 9.44 28.68
N ASP A 8 -3.50 8.31 29.05
CA ASP A 8 -3.99 8.02 30.41
C ASP A 8 -2.91 7.46 31.35
N GLY A 9 -1.67 7.34 30.89
CA GLY A 9 -0.53 6.88 31.68
C GLY A 9 -0.32 5.36 31.67
N GLU A 10 -1.17 4.59 30.99
CA GLU A 10 -1.00 3.14 30.89
C GLU A 10 0.14 2.76 29.93
N ALA A 11 1.05 1.92 30.43
CA ALA A 11 2.11 1.28 29.67
C ALA A 11 1.52 0.31 28.65
N THR A 12 2.04 0.33 27.42
CA THR A 12 1.45 -0.48 26.33
C THR A 12 2.23 -1.77 26.06
N GLY A 13 3.47 -1.86 26.52
CA GLY A 13 4.41 -2.92 26.19
C GLY A 13 5.04 -2.78 24.80
N PHE A 14 4.71 -1.73 24.04
CA PHE A 14 5.26 -1.48 22.71
C PHE A 14 6.24 -0.32 22.72
N SER A 15 7.38 -0.51 22.05
CA SER A 15 8.32 0.58 21.76
C SER A 15 8.06 1.14 20.37
N GLY A 16 8.12 2.47 20.23
CA GLY A 16 8.03 3.11 18.92
C GLY A 16 9.21 2.73 18.01
N GLY A 17 8.99 2.80 16.70
CA GLY A 17 9.94 2.44 15.64
C GLY A 17 9.21 1.81 14.46
N LEU A 18 9.82 1.81 13.27
CA LEU A 18 9.25 1.18 12.07
C LEU A 18 9.37 -0.35 12.08
N TYR A 19 10.29 -0.90 12.88
CA TYR A 19 10.64 -2.32 12.90
C TYR A 19 10.71 -2.88 14.34
N PRO A 20 10.68 -4.22 14.51
CA PRO A 20 10.74 -4.86 15.83
C PRO A 20 11.90 -4.39 16.71
N GLY A 21 11.68 -4.33 18.02
CA GLY A 21 12.65 -3.79 18.99
C GLY A 21 12.71 -2.26 19.04
N GLY A 22 11.80 -1.58 18.34
CA GLY A 22 11.77 -0.12 18.27
C GLY A 22 12.93 0.46 17.47
N SER A 23 13.31 -0.24 16.40
CA SER A 23 14.30 0.17 15.40
C SER A 23 13.64 0.95 14.27
N ASN A 24 14.38 1.88 13.67
CA ASN A 24 14.03 2.48 12.38
C ASN A 24 14.85 1.92 11.22
N GLU A 25 15.81 1.05 11.51
CA GLU A 25 16.55 0.29 10.52
C GLU A 25 15.82 -1.04 10.23
N PRO A 26 15.58 -1.40 8.96
CA PRO A 26 14.99 -2.66 8.59
C PRO A 26 15.88 -3.84 9.00
N PRO A 27 15.32 -4.94 9.54
CA PRO A 27 16.08 -6.17 9.71
C PRO A 27 16.68 -6.62 8.38
N GLN A 28 17.95 -7.07 8.37
CA GLN A 28 18.68 -7.37 7.14
C GLN A 28 17.92 -8.32 6.20
N LYS A 29 17.25 -9.34 6.74
CA LYS A 29 16.43 -10.26 5.95
C LYS A 29 15.28 -9.53 5.23
N HIS A 30 14.61 -8.60 5.90
CA HIS A 30 13.52 -7.82 5.33
C HIS A 30 14.03 -6.89 4.22
N LEU A 31 15.14 -6.19 4.46
CA LEU A 31 15.79 -5.34 3.46
C LEU A 31 16.18 -6.14 2.21
N ASN A 32 16.86 -7.29 2.38
CA ASN A 32 17.29 -8.13 1.27
C ASN A 32 16.09 -8.62 0.45
N THR A 33 15.02 -9.11 1.11
CA THR A 33 13.80 -9.52 0.40
C THR A 33 13.18 -8.37 -0.39
N GLY A 34 13.16 -7.14 0.17
CA GLY A 34 12.68 -5.97 -0.55
C GLY A 34 13.51 -5.62 -1.78
N LEU A 35 14.84 -5.66 -1.65
CA LEU A 35 15.78 -5.41 -2.76
C LEU A 35 15.68 -6.48 -3.85
N ASP A 36 15.53 -7.76 -3.47
CA ASP A 36 15.35 -8.86 -4.42
C ASP A 36 14.04 -8.70 -5.20
N LEU A 37 12.93 -8.35 -4.54
CA LEU A 37 11.66 -8.07 -5.21
C LEU A 37 11.75 -6.85 -6.14
N ALA A 38 12.44 -5.79 -5.70
CA ALA A 38 12.60 -4.58 -6.50
C ALA A 38 13.31 -4.82 -7.84
N GLN A 39 14.22 -5.79 -7.91
CA GLN A 39 14.92 -6.15 -9.16
C GLN A 39 13.99 -6.78 -10.22
N HIS A 40 12.81 -7.26 -9.82
CA HIS A 40 11.83 -7.85 -10.73
C HIS A 40 10.85 -6.82 -11.30
N ILE A 41 10.90 -5.56 -10.84
CA ILE A 41 10.02 -4.49 -11.34
C ILE A 41 10.56 -4.01 -12.69
N ILE A 42 9.85 -4.35 -13.76
CA ILE A 42 10.24 -4.03 -15.13
C ILE A 42 9.02 -3.57 -15.95
N PRO A 43 9.19 -2.79 -17.01
CA PRO A 43 8.07 -2.42 -17.86
C PRO A 43 7.44 -3.65 -18.55
N LEU A 44 6.12 -3.76 -18.48
CA LEU A 44 5.33 -4.86 -19.08
C LEU A 44 4.39 -4.31 -20.17
N ASP A 45 4.18 -5.09 -21.22
CA ASP A 45 3.11 -4.85 -22.20
C ASP A 45 1.72 -5.17 -21.62
N ARG A 46 0.66 -5.00 -22.42
CA ARG A 46 -0.72 -5.25 -21.98
C ARG A 46 -1.04 -6.73 -21.72
N ASP A 47 -0.23 -7.63 -22.26
CA ASP A 47 -0.36 -9.07 -22.07
C ASP A 47 0.49 -9.57 -20.89
N GLY A 48 1.19 -8.66 -20.18
CA GLY A 48 2.04 -8.97 -19.03
C GLY A 48 3.43 -9.45 -19.40
N ASN A 49 3.85 -9.34 -20.67
CA ASN A 49 5.19 -9.72 -21.08
C ASN A 49 6.18 -8.56 -20.90
N PRO A 50 7.46 -8.83 -20.60
CA PRO A 50 8.49 -7.79 -20.56
C PRO A 50 8.60 -7.01 -21.87
N ASP A 51 8.40 -5.69 -21.81
CA ASP A 51 8.65 -4.78 -22.92
C ASP A 51 9.40 -3.54 -22.40
N PRO A 52 10.74 -3.57 -22.35
CA PRO A 52 11.55 -2.45 -21.88
C PRO A 52 11.36 -1.16 -22.69
N GLN A 53 10.88 -1.23 -23.94
CA GLN A 53 10.80 -0.07 -24.83
C GLN A 53 9.45 0.63 -24.75
N ASN A 54 8.35 -0.13 -24.73
CA ASN A 54 6.98 0.43 -24.80
C ASN A 54 6.08 -0.01 -23.64
N GLY A 55 6.56 -0.89 -22.76
CA GLY A 55 5.83 -1.36 -21.59
C GLY A 55 5.67 -0.29 -20.53
N GLN A 56 4.87 -0.62 -19.51
CA GLN A 56 4.61 0.23 -18.35
C GLN A 56 4.81 -0.52 -17.04
N ILE A 57 5.10 0.23 -15.98
CA ILE A 57 5.17 -0.25 -14.60
C ILE A 57 3.96 0.31 -13.86
N GLY A 58 2.96 -0.53 -13.59
CA GLY A 58 1.77 -0.11 -12.87
C GLY A 58 2.03 0.06 -11.38
N LEU A 59 1.80 1.28 -10.88
CA LEU A 59 1.76 1.62 -9.46
C LEU A 59 0.31 1.93 -9.06
N LEU A 60 -0.30 1.04 -8.28
CA LEU A 60 -1.69 1.12 -7.87
C LEU A 60 -1.83 1.69 -6.46
N SER A 61 -2.80 2.58 -6.21
CA SER A 61 -3.24 2.89 -4.84
C SER A 61 -4.47 2.07 -4.44
N LEU A 62 -4.53 1.64 -3.18
CA LEU A 62 -5.69 1.01 -2.56
C LEU A 62 -5.91 1.66 -1.19
N GLY A 63 -7.12 2.18 -0.97
CA GLY A 63 -7.42 2.87 0.27
C GLY A 63 -8.74 3.64 0.24
N MET A 64 -8.85 4.60 1.15
CA MET A 64 -10.01 5.49 1.26
C MET A 64 -9.72 6.89 0.69
N SER A 65 -10.59 7.88 0.99
CA SER A 65 -10.48 9.25 0.46
C SER A 65 -9.13 9.93 0.73
N ASN A 66 -8.53 9.76 1.91
CA ASN A 66 -7.20 10.31 2.21
C ASN A 66 -6.12 9.72 1.29
N THR A 67 -6.23 8.43 0.95
CA THR A 67 -5.30 7.72 0.09
C THR A 67 -5.46 8.21 -1.34
N ALA A 68 -6.69 8.42 -1.79
CA ALA A 68 -6.95 8.99 -3.10
C ALA A 68 -6.34 10.40 -3.25
N ILE A 69 -6.51 11.25 -2.23
CA ILE A 69 -6.01 12.63 -2.23
C ILE A 69 -4.47 12.64 -2.20
N GLU A 70 -3.86 11.90 -1.28
CA GLU A 70 -2.41 11.85 -1.12
C GLU A 70 -1.73 11.24 -2.34
N PHE A 71 -2.27 10.14 -2.88
CA PHE A 71 -1.73 9.51 -4.08
C PHE A 71 -1.87 10.42 -5.32
N GLY A 72 -2.96 11.19 -5.41
CA GLY A 72 -3.15 12.20 -6.45
C GLY A 72 -2.07 13.29 -6.39
N ALA A 73 -1.80 13.85 -5.21
CA ALA A 73 -0.74 14.83 -5.02
C ALA A 73 0.65 14.25 -5.31
N PHE A 74 0.92 13.03 -4.84
CA PHE A 74 2.16 12.31 -5.14
C PHE A 74 2.36 12.12 -6.65
N THR A 75 1.31 11.70 -7.37
CA THR A 75 1.35 11.51 -8.82
C THR A 75 1.71 12.81 -9.55
N GLN A 76 1.12 13.94 -9.16
CA GLN A 76 1.44 15.25 -9.75
C GLN A 76 2.93 15.60 -9.57
N LEU A 77 3.44 15.49 -8.35
CA LEU A 77 4.85 15.78 -8.05
C LEU A 77 5.79 14.82 -8.78
N ALA A 78 5.46 13.53 -8.84
CA ALA A 78 6.28 12.51 -9.50
C ALA A 78 6.33 12.71 -11.01
N MET A 79 5.24 13.14 -11.64
CA MET A 79 5.21 13.44 -13.08
C MET A 79 6.01 14.69 -13.46
N GLU A 80 6.26 15.59 -12.52
CA GLU A 80 7.07 16.80 -12.73
C GLU A 80 8.58 16.55 -12.51
N ASP A 81 8.96 15.45 -11.85
CA ASP A 81 10.35 15.12 -11.56
C ASP A 81 10.99 14.34 -12.72
N PRO A 82 12.00 14.91 -13.42
CA PRO A 82 12.68 14.22 -14.53
C PRO A 82 13.51 13.01 -14.11
N GLN A 83 13.72 12.78 -12.80
CA GLN A 83 14.39 11.59 -12.29
C GLN A 83 13.44 10.37 -12.20
N VAL A 84 12.12 10.59 -12.27
CA VAL A 84 11.14 9.51 -12.23
C VAL A 84 11.07 8.83 -13.60
N ASN A 85 11.02 7.50 -13.59
CA ASN A 85 10.88 6.70 -14.82
C ASN A 85 9.54 7.02 -15.52
N SER A 86 9.60 7.48 -16.76
CA SER A 86 8.44 7.85 -17.57
C SER A 86 7.52 6.68 -17.95
N GLN A 87 7.96 5.43 -17.74
CA GLN A 87 7.15 4.23 -17.97
C GLN A 87 6.25 3.88 -16.79
N ILE A 88 6.27 4.63 -15.68
CA ILE A 88 5.35 4.40 -14.56
C ILE A 88 3.93 4.81 -14.94
N LEU A 89 2.99 3.87 -14.79
CA LEU A 89 1.55 4.12 -14.89
C LEU A 89 0.98 4.23 -13.47
N PHE A 90 0.62 5.45 -13.07
CA PHE A 90 -0.04 5.70 -11.78
C PHE A 90 -1.54 5.42 -11.87
N ILE A 91 -2.04 4.52 -11.02
CA ILE A 91 -3.45 4.10 -11.02
C ILE A 91 -4.03 4.41 -9.64
N ASN A 92 -4.92 5.41 -9.56
CA ASN A 92 -5.57 5.76 -8.31
C ASN A 92 -6.82 4.88 -8.08
N GLY A 93 -6.63 3.75 -7.41
CA GLY A 93 -7.69 2.78 -7.11
C GLY A 93 -8.40 2.99 -5.77
N ALA A 94 -7.98 3.99 -5.01
CA ALA A 94 -8.57 4.28 -3.71
C ALA A 94 -10.03 4.77 -3.84
N LEU A 95 -10.90 4.27 -2.97
CA LEU A 95 -12.35 4.51 -3.00
C LEU A 95 -12.80 5.30 -1.78
N SER A 96 -13.35 6.50 -2.00
CA SER A 96 -13.87 7.36 -0.92
C SER A 96 -14.86 6.61 -0.02
N GLY A 97 -14.64 6.68 1.30
CA GLY A 97 -15.46 6.00 2.30
C GLY A 97 -15.18 4.50 2.49
N ALA A 98 -14.29 3.89 1.70
CA ALA A 98 -13.93 2.47 1.82
C ALA A 98 -12.80 2.27 2.84
N THR A 99 -13.16 2.25 4.12
CA THR A 99 -12.30 1.76 5.22
C THR A 99 -11.97 0.28 5.06
N SER A 100 -11.06 -0.26 5.89
CA SER A 100 -10.49 -1.61 5.71
C SER A 100 -11.56 -2.72 5.62
N ASP A 101 -12.67 -2.60 6.35
CA ASP A 101 -13.79 -3.54 6.32
C ASP A 101 -14.38 -3.75 4.92
N ARG A 102 -14.31 -2.74 4.05
CA ARG A 102 -14.81 -2.80 2.67
C ARG A 102 -13.91 -3.58 1.73
N TRP A 103 -12.67 -3.86 2.15
CA TRP A 103 -11.65 -4.55 1.36
C TRP A 103 -11.39 -5.99 1.85
N LEU A 104 -11.99 -6.40 2.98
CA LEU A 104 -11.79 -7.74 3.55
C LEU A 104 -12.40 -8.87 2.71
N ASN A 105 -13.46 -8.59 1.96
CA ASN A 105 -14.09 -9.56 1.08
C ASN A 105 -13.68 -9.27 -0.37
N PRO A 106 -12.98 -10.18 -1.09
CA PRO A 106 -12.58 -9.96 -2.48
C PRO A 106 -13.77 -9.77 -3.45
N ASP A 107 -14.97 -10.22 -3.08
CA ASP A 107 -16.20 -10.04 -3.87
C ASP A 107 -16.92 -8.71 -3.57
N SER A 108 -16.31 -7.80 -2.81
CA SER A 108 -16.94 -6.53 -2.45
C SER A 108 -17.04 -5.55 -3.64
N GLU A 109 -17.92 -4.56 -3.49
CA GLU A 109 -18.00 -3.45 -4.44
C GLU A 109 -16.67 -2.68 -4.56
N ALA A 110 -15.88 -2.62 -3.48
CA ALA A 110 -14.59 -1.93 -3.50
C ALA A 110 -13.61 -2.61 -4.47
N TRP A 111 -13.50 -3.93 -4.42
CA TRP A 111 -12.70 -4.71 -5.36
C TRP A 111 -13.23 -4.65 -6.79
N SER A 112 -14.56 -4.72 -6.96
CA SER A 112 -15.18 -4.58 -8.28
C SER A 112 -14.87 -3.22 -8.91
N ARG A 113 -14.91 -2.13 -8.13
CA ARG A 113 -14.54 -0.79 -8.60
C ARG A 113 -13.04 -0.69 -8.90
N LEU A 114 -12.19 -1.25 -8.04
CA LEU A 114 -10.75 -1.31 -8.27
C LEU A 114 -10.42 -2.02 -9.59
N ALA A 115 -11.03 -3.18 -9.83
CA ALA A 115 -10.86 -3.94 -11.07
C ALA A 115 -11.28 -3.12 -12.30
N ASN A 116 -12.38 -2.37 -12.22
CA ASN A 116 -12.81 -1.47 -13.30
C ASN A 116 -11.83 -0.31 -13.52
N THR A 117 -11.27 0.27 -12.45
CA THR A 117 -10.28 1.35 -12.52
C THR A 117 -8.96 0.88 -13.12
N VAL A 118 -8.50 -0.31 -12.74
CA VAL A 118 -7.29 -0.93 -13.29
C VAL A 118 -7.50 -1.34 -14.75
N GLY A 119 -8.66 -1.90 -15.06
CA GLY A 119 -9.05 -2.27 -16.42
C GLY A 119 -8.00 -3.16 -17.12
N PRO A 120 -7.68 -2.89 -18.40
CA PRO A 120 -6.74 -3.72 -19.16
C PRO A 120 -5.29 -3.63 -18.68
N SER A 121 -4.96 -2.70 -17.79
CA SER A 121 -3.61 -2.54 -17.25
C SER A 121 -3.33 -3.44 -16.05
N GLY A 122 -4.26 -4.34 -15.68
CA GLY A 122 -4.11 -5.22 -14.53
C GLY A 122 -2.85 -6.08 -14.56
N LEU A 123 -2.46 -6.56 -15.76
CA LEU A 123 -1.23 -7.34 -15.93
C LEU A 123 0.06 -6.52 -15.84
N GLN A 124 -0.05 -5.19 -15.83
CA GLN A 124 1.10 -4.27 -15.71
C GLN A 124 1.34 -3.82 -14.26
N VAL A 125 0.38 -4.05 -13.35
CA VAL A 125 0.48 -3.67 -11.93
C VAL A 125 1.51 -4.55 -11.23
N GLN A 126 2.55 -3.92 -10.68
CA GLN A 126 3.64 -4.59 -9.98
C GLN A 126 3.86 -4.03 -8.57
N VAL A 127 3.33 -2.84 -8.29
CA VAL A 127 3.50 -2.16 -7.00
C VAL A 127 2.16 -1.63 -6.52
N ALA A 128 1.89 -1.79 -5.22
CA ALA A 128 0.69 -1.27 -4.57
C ALA A 128 1.03 -0.36 -3.37
N TRP A 129 0.51 0.86 -3.38
CA TRP A 129 0.41 1.73 -2.21
C TRP A 129 -0.88 1.41 -1.47
N VAL A 130 -0.77 0.79 -0.29
CA VAL A 130 -1.93 0.47 0.56
C VAL A 130 -1.97 1.40 1.76
N LYS A 131 -3.08 2.13 1.93
CA LYS A 131 -3.33 2.95 3.12
C LYS A 131 -4.79 2.86 3.53
N LEU A 132 -5.03 2.41 4.76
CA LEU A 132 -6.37 2.19 5.29
C LEU A 132 -6.45 2.56 6.76
N THR A 133 -7.68 2.76 7.20
CA THR A 133 -8.06 2.80 8.61
C THR A 133 -9.34 2.00 8.77
N GLN A 134 -9.68 1.69 10.02
CA GLN A 134 -10.99 1.17 10.38
C GLN A 134 -11.95 2.30 10.74
N VAL A 135 -13.24 2.01 10.69
CA VAL A 135 -14.26 2.87 11.30
C VAL A 135 -14.09 2.92 12.83
N GLN A 136 -14.57 4.01 13.42
CA GLN A 136 -14.61 4.27 14.87
C GLN A 136 -13.23 4.34 15.54
N GLY A 137 -13.17 5.07 16.65
CA GLY A 137 -11.99 5.12 17.52
C GLY A 137 -11.74 3.78 18.22
N GLY A 138 -10.65 3.71 18.95
CA GLY A 138 -10.30 2.56 19.77
C GLY A 138 -8.92 2.74 20.38
N ASP A 139 -8.62 1.88 21.33
CA ASP A 139 -7.41 1.97 22.13
C ASP A 139 -6.25 1.21 21.48
N PHE A 140 -5.06 1.74 21.66
CA PHE A 140 -3.82 1.00 21.40
C PHE A 140 -3.57 0.02 22.56
N PRO A 141 -3.11 -1.23 22.28
CA PRO A 141 -2.71 -1.76 20.98
C PRO A 141 -3.84 -2.41 20.16
N GLN A 142 -5.01 -2.67 20.76
CA GLN A 142 -6.05 -3.52 20.18
C GLN A 142 -6.52 -3.00 18.81
N LYS A 143 -6.70 -1.68 18.68
CA LYS A 143 -7.11 -1.06 17.42
C LYS A 143 -6.07 -1.20 16.32
N ALA A 144 -4.79 -1.04 16.66
CA ALA A 144 -3.68 -1.21 15.72
C ALA A 144 -3.53 -2.67 15.26
N GLN A 145 -3.66 -3.62 16.19
CA GLN A 145 -3.62 -5.05 15.88
C GLN A 145 -4.80 -5.49 15.01
N SER A 146 -5.99 -4.94 15.24
CA SER A 146 -7.15 -5.22 14.39
C SER A 146 -6.94 -4.70 12.97
N LEU A 147 -6.46 -3.46 12.80
CA LEU A 147 -6.11 -2.93 11.48
C LEU A 147 -4.98 -3.74 10.82
N GLN A 148 -3.99 -4.20 11.59
CA GLN A 148 -2.94 -5.07 11.07
C GLN A 148 -3.51 -6.37 10.50
N ALA A 149 -4.46 -7.02 11.21
CA ALA A 149 -5.11 -8.24 10.73
C ALA A 149 -5.88 -7.99 9.41
N ASP A 150 -6.58 -6.87 9.31
CA ASP A 150 -7.26 -6.47 8.09
C ASP A 150 -6.27 -6.29 6.94
N LEU A 151 -5.17 -5.55 7.17
CA LEU A 151 -4.14 -5.30 6.16
C LEU A 151 -3.50 -6.60 5.67
N VAL A 152 -3.21 -7.56 6.57
CA VAL A 152 -2.68 -8.88 6.19
C VAL A 152 -3.63 -9.61 5.23
N THR A 153 -4.93 -9.57 5.51
CA THR A 153 -5.96 -10.17 4.64
C THR A 153 -6.02 -9.47 3.29
N ILE A 154 -6.05 -8.14 3.28
CA ILE A 154 -6.16 -7.34 2.07
C ILE A 154 -4.95 -7.51 1.15
N VAL A 155 -3.72 -7.53 1.68
CA VAL A 155 -2.53 -7.76 0.85
C VAL A 155 -2.44 -9.18 0.32
N GLN A 156 -3.11 -10.16 0.93
CA GLN A 156 -3.24 -11.50 0.37
C GLN A 156 -4.20 -11.54 -0.82
N HIS A 157 -5.23 -10.69 -0.83
CA HIS A 157 -6.15 -10.54 -1.97
C HIS A 157 -5.55 -9.74 -3.14
N LEU A 158 -4.52 -8.91 -2.89
CA LEU A 158 -3.79 -8.20 -3.94
C LEU A 158 -2.83 -9.08 -4.76
N LYS A 159 -2.53 -10.29 -4.30
CA LYS A 159 -1.55 -11.20 -4.92
C LYS A 159 -2.14 -12.03 -6.05
#